data_AF-A0A150SJS2-F1
#
_entry.id   AF-A0A150SJS2-F1
#
_cell.length_a   1.000
_cell.length_b   1.000
_cell.length_c   1.000
_cell.angle_alpha   90.00
_cell.angle_beta   90.00
_cell.angle_gamma   90.00
#
_symmetry.space_group_name_H-M   'P 1'
#
loop_
_entity.id
_entity.type
_entity.pdbx_description
1 polymer ?
#
loop_
_entity_poly.entity_id
_entity_poly.type
_entity_poly.pdbx_seq_one_letter_code
_entity_poly.pdbx_strand_id
1 'polypeptide(L)'
;MGRGAIVAVDRHLYAIERLSFVMRIDAVEWWTPTPASRDYARAWLVSGAPSGRAPRLGELRPSRDGASSSSCGEAWIYVDRATGEAFLQGWCE
;
A
#
# COMPACT_ATOMS: atom_id res chain seq x y z
N MET A 1 -5.35 -7.19 0.86
CA MET A 1 -4.13 -6.36 0.66
C MET A 1 -3.00 -6.93 1.50
N GLY A 2 -1.84 -7.17 0.91
CA GLY A 2 -0.67 -7.74 1.60
C GLY A 2 0.60 -6.99 1.21
N ARG A 3 1.69 -7.22 1.96
CA ARG A 3 3.02 -6.67 1.64
C ARG A 3 3.37 -6.94 0.17
N GLY A 4 3.86 -5.92 -0.53
CA GLY A 4 4.18 -5.97 -1.96
C GLY A 4 3.04 -5.62 -2.91
N ALA A 5 1.83 -5.34 -2.41
CA ALA A 5 0.78 -4.74 -3.22
C ALA A 5 1.18 -3.34 -3.70
N ILE A 6 0.73 -2.94 -4.89
CA ILE A 6 1.05 -1.65 -5.52
C ILE A 6 -0.13 -0.69 -5.30
N VAL A 7 0.19 0.52 -4.84
CA VAL A 7 -0.74 1.63 -4.70
C VAL A 7 -0.30 2.74 -5.66
N ALA A 8 -1.23 3.22 -6.48
CA ALA A 8 -1.01 4.40 -7.29
C ALA A 8 -1.48 5.64 -6.50
N VAL A 9 -0.60 6.60 -6.31
CA VAL A 9 -0.93 7.92 -5.72
C VAL A 9 -0.45 8.99 -6.70
N ASP A 10 -1.37 9.85 -7.12
CA ASP A 10 -1.18 10.81 -8.21
C ASP A 10 -0.63 10.16 -9.49
N ARG A 11 0.65 10.40 -9.82
CA ARG A 11 1.34 9.85 -11.00
C ARG A 11 2.47 8.89 -10.63
N HIS A 12 2.52 8.48 -9.36
CA HIS A 12 3.57 7.65 -8.79
C HIS A 12 3.01 6.30 -8.33
N LEU A 13 3.82 5.26 -8.53
CA LEU A 13 3.52 3.91 -8.06
C LEU A 13 4.38 3.60 -6.84
N TYR A 14 3.72 3.10 -5.80
CA TYR A 14 4.34 2.76 -4.53
C TYR A 14 4.06 1.31 -4.17
N ALA A 15 5.03 0.63 -3.57
CA ALA A 15 4.79 -0.69 -2.99
C ALA A 15 4.43 -0.55 -1.50
N ILE A 16 3.50 -1.36 -1.01
CA ILE A 16 3.21 -1.47 0.42
C ILE A 16 4.33 -2.29 1.07
N GLU A 17 5.17 -1.63 1.85
CA GLU A 17 6.22 -2.29 2.63
C GLU A 17 5.66 -2.93 3.91
N ARG A 18 4.77 -2.20 4.58
CA ARG A 18 4.17 -2.60 5.85
C ARG A 18 2.71 -2.19 5.89
N LEU A 19 1.91 -3.01 6.57
CA LEU A 19 0.50 -2.76 6.84
C LEU A 19 0.21 -2.99 8.31
N SER A 20 -0.56 -2.09 8.92
CA SER A 20 -1.05 -2.24 10.29
C SER A 20 -2.55 -2.02 10.31
N PHE A 21 -3.30 -3.03 10.77
CA PHE A 21 -4.71 -2.87 11.05
C PHE A 21 -4.91 -1.80 12.13
N VAL A 22 -5.93 -0.96 11.94
CA VAL A 22 -6.32 0.09 12.90
C VAL A 22 -7.62 -0.30 13.58
N MET A 23 -8.67 -0.51 12.79
CA MET A 23 -10.00 -0.83 13.31
C MET A 23 -10.88 -1.44 12.23
N ARG A 24 -11.97 -2.05 12.71
CA ARG A 24 -13.06 -2.56 11.89
C ARG A 24 -14.33 -1.84 12.27
N ILE A 25 -15.12 -1.52 11.27
CA ILE A 25 -16.51 -1.13 11.45
C ILE A 25 -17.40 -2.15 10.74
N ASP A 26 -18.56 -2.41 11.32
CA ASP A 26 -19.51 -3.40 10.83
C ASP A 26 -20.87 -2.73 10.62
N ALA A 27 -21.44 -2.88 9.42
CA ALA A 27 -22.77 -2.44 9.03
C ALA A 27 -23.13 -0.99 9.46
N VAL A 28 -22.20 -0.06 9.29
CA VAL A 28 -22.40 1.36 9.66
C VAL A 28 -23.22 2.07 8.60
N GLU A 29 -24.36 2.66 9.00
CA GLU A 29 -25.34 3.25 8.08
C GLU A 29 -25.44 4.79 8.13
N TRP A 30 -24.89 5.45 9.16
CA TRP A 30 -25.14 6.89 9.39
C TRP A 30 -24.41 7.85 8.43
N TRP A 31 -23.57 7.34 7.54
CA TRP A 31 -22.78 8.13 6.58
C TRP A 31 -22.83 7.61 5.12
N THR A 32 -23.58 6.54 4.88
CA THR A 32 -23.72 5.89 3.56
C THR A 32 -25.16 5.38 3.38
N PRO A 33 -25.73 5.40 2.16
CA PRO A 33 -27.08 4.89 1.92
C PRO A 33 -27.24 3.38 2.17
N THR A 34 -26.15 2.62 2.09
CA THR A 34 -26.10 1.18 2.35
C THR A 34 -25.20 0.89 3.55
N PRO A 35 -25.45 -0.20 4.32
CA PRO A 35 -24.61 -0.56 5.46
C PRO A 35 -23.16 -0.78 5.03
N ALA A 36 -22.23 0.00 5.58
CA ALA A 36 -20.82 -0.08 5.26
C ALA A 36 -20.07 -0.96 6.27
N SER A 37 -19.37 -1.99 5.77
CA SER A 37 -18.46 -2.82 6.56
C SER A 37 -17.05 -2.64 6.03
N ARG A 38 -16.15 -2.08 6.85
CA ARG A 38 -14.80 -1.69 6.40
C ARG A 38 -13.72 -2.08 7.40
N ASP A 39 -12.58 -2.50 6.88
CA ASP A 39 -11.35 -2.69 7.65
C ASP A 39 -10.37 -1.56 7.33
N TYR A 40 -10.06 -0.74 8.33
CA TYR A 40 -9.13 0.37 8.20
C TYR A 40 -7.71 -0.08 8.55
N ALA A 41 -6.74 0.40 7.78
CA ALA A 41 -5.33 0.12 8.00
C ALA A 41 -4.45 1.33 7.68
N ARG A 42 -3.29 1.38 8.33
CA ARG A 42 -2.16 2.24 7.96
C ARG A 42 -1.21 1.43 7.08
N ALA A 43 -0.81 2.01 5.96
CA ALA A 43 0.16 1.42 5.04
C ALA A 43 1.39 2.34 4.94
N TRP A 44 2.58 1.74 5.04
CA TRP A 44 3.84 2.43 4.76
C TRP A 44 4.24 2.10 3.33
N LEU A 45 4.43 3.16 2.56
CA LEU A 45 4.67 3.10 1.13
C LEU A 45 6.16 3.29 0.86
N VAL A 46 6.69 2.57 -0.12
CA VAL A 46 8.06 2.74 -0.59
C VAL A 46 8.07 3.00 -2.09
N SER A 47 8.84 4.00 -2.50
CA SER A 47 9.06 4.33 -3.90
C SER A 47 10.10 3.38 -4.45
N GLY A 48 9.68 2.50 -5.34
CA GLY A 48 10.54 1.51 -5.93
C GLY A 48 9.79 0.73 -6.98
N ALA A 49 10.36 0.64 -8.18
CA ALA A 49 9.82 -0.26 -9.20
C ALA A 49 9.73 -1.67 -8.59
N PRO A 50 8.61 -2.41 -8.78
CA PRO A 50 8.65 -3.84 -8.53
C PRO A 50 9.78 -4.37 -9.40
N SER A 51 10.83 -4.93 -8.79
CA SER A 51 11.99 -5.45 -9.49
C SER A 51 11.60 -6.72 -10.25
N GLY A 52 10.73 -6.58 -11.26
CA GLY A 52 10.34 -7.62 -12.21
C GLY A 52 11.44 -7.91 -13.25
N ARG A 53 12.70 -7.59 -12.97
CA ARG A 53 13.82 -7.94 -13.85
C ARG A 53 14.45 -9.21 -13.33
N ALA A 54 14.09 -10.34 -13.96
CA ALA A 54 14.82 -11.59 -13.81
C ALA A 54 16.33 -11.31 -13.97
N PRO A 55 17.20 -11.83 -13.07
CA PRO A 55 18.62 -11.58 -13.15
C PRO A 55 19.14 -12.15 -14.47
N ARG A 56 19.58 -11.27 -15.37
CA ARG A 56 20.37 -11.65 -16.54
C ARG A 56 21.73 -12.06 -15.97
N LEU A 57 22.00 -13.37 -15.98
CA LEU A 57 23.27 -13.96 -15.60
C LEU A 57 24.38 -13.30 -16.44
N GLY A 58 25.18 -12.40 -15.86
CA GLY A 58 26.31 -11.81 -16.60
C GLY A 58 27.03 -10.59 -16.03
N GLU A 59 26.45 -9.77 -15.16
CA GLU A 59 27.12 -8.52 -14.73
C GLU A 59 27.48 -8.52 -13.25
N LEU A 60 28.70 -9.00 -12.96
CA LEU A 60 29.41 -8.78 -11.72
C LEU A 60 29.84 -7.30 -11.63
N ARG A 61 28.99 -6.44 -11.06
CA ARG A 61 29.47 -5.24 -10.36
C ARG A 61 28.77 -5.08 -9.02
N PRO A 62 29.50 -5.02 -7.89
CA PRO A 62 28.92 -4.59 -6.64
C PRO A 62 28.95 -3.06 -6.65
N SER A 63 27.86 -2.41 -7.05
CA SER A 63 27.67 -1.01 -6.67
C SER A 63 27.06 -0.99 -5.27
N ARG A 64 27.97 -0.92 -4.32
CA ARG A 64 27.76 -0.60 -2.91
C ARG A 64 27.34 0.87 -2.86
N ASP A 65 26.08 1.13 -2.59
CA ASP A 65 25.62 2.18 -1.68
C ASP A 65 24.12 2.03 -1.41
N GLY A 66 23.84 1.65 -0.15
CA GLY A 66 22.66 2.07 0.62
C GLY A 66 21.29 1.84 0.00
N ALA A 67 20.71 0.67 0.27
CA ALA A 67 19.27 0.51 0.34
C ALA A 67 18.70 1.44 1.43
N SER A 68 18.41 2.69 1.09
CA SER A 68 17.40 3.46 1.79
C SER A 68 16.09 3.20 1.07
N SER A 69 15.45 2.10 1.46
CA SER A 69 13.98 2.02 1.48
C SER A 69 13.50 3.16 2.38
N SER A 70 13.56 4.40 1.89
CA SER A 70 12.91 5.51 2.57
C SER A 70 11.43 5.26 2.35
N SER A 71 10.72 4.87 3.42
CA SER A 71 9.28 5.03 3.48
C SER A 71 8.96 6.40 2.90
N CYS A 72 8.34 6.44 1.73
CA CYS A 72 8.06 7.66 0.98
C CYS A 72 6.71 8.26 1.35
N GLY A 73 6.05 7.69 2.36
CA GLY A 73 4.83 8.22 2.93
C GLY A 73 4.04 7.17 3.68
N GLU A 74 3.10 7.67 4.47
CA GLU A 74 2.10 6.87 5.16
C GLU A 74 0.72 7.10 4.53
N ALA A 75 0.01 6.01 4.28
CA ALA A 75 -1.33 6.02 3.73
C ALA A 75 -2.35 5.45 4.72
N TRP A 76 -3.49 6.12 4.81
CA TRP A 76 -4.72 5.58 5.38
C TRP A 76 -5.53 4.92 4.28
N ILE A 77 -5.77 3.62 4.44
CA ILE A 77 -6.56 2.84 3.50
C ILE A 77 -7.73 2.18 4.23
N TYR A 78 -8.76 1.81 3.48
CA TYR A 78 -9.75 0.86 3.94
C TYR A 78 -10.04 -0.21 2.91
N VAL A 79 -10.43 -1.39 3.38
CA VAL A 79 -10.97 -2.46 2.53
C VAL A 79 -12.48 -2.50 2.74
N ASP A 80 -13.24 -2.36 1.66
CA ASP A 80 -14.67 -2.65 1.67
C ASP A 80 -14.86 -4.16 1.76
N ARG A 81 -15.55 -4.64 2.78
CA ARG A 81 -15.71 -6.07 3.02
C ARG A 81 -16.81 -6.70 2.17
N ALA A 82 -17.71 -5.91 1.58
CA ALA A 82 -18.73 -6.42 0.67
C ALA A 82 -18.11 -6.75 -0.70
N THR A 83 -17.20 -5.91 -1.18
CA THR A 83 -16.55 -6.09 -2.50
C THR A 83 -15.15 -6.69 -2.42
N GLY A 84 -14.48 -6.58 -1.27
CA GLY A 84 -13.08 -6.92 -1.09
C GLY A 84 -12.11 -5.89 -1.68
N GLU A 85 -12.62 -4.79 -2.25
CA GLU A 85 -11.83 -3.73 -2.85
C GLU A 85 -11.18 -2.86 -1.78
N ALA A 86 -9.99 -2.33 -2.11
CA ALA A 86 -9.24 -1.46 -1.21
C ALA A 86 -9.14 -0.06 -1.79
N PHE A 87 -9.30 0.93 -0.92
CA PHE A 87 -9.36 2.33 -1.28
C PHE A 87 -8.37 3.14 -0.46
N LEU A 88 -7.73 4.11 -1.11
CA LEU A 88 -6.94 5.13 -0.46
C LEU A 88 -7.87 6.21 0.09
N GLN A 89 -7.83 6.44 1.40
CA GLN A 89 -8.63 7.48 2.06
C GLN A 89 -7.83 8.76 2.30
N GLY A 90 -6.54 8.63 2.59
CA GLY A 90 -5.65 9.77 2.80
C GLY A 90 -4.20 9.33 2.76
N TRP A 91 -3.30 10.26 2.48
CA TRP A 91 -1.87 9.98 2.40
C TRP A 91 -1.05 11.20 2.82
N CYS A 92 0.15 10.95 3.34
CA CYS A 92 1.13 11.96 3.73
C CYS A 92 2.53 11.48 3.34
N GLU A 93 3.32 12.35 2.70
CA GLU A 93 4.74 12.14 2.38
C GLU A 93 5.64 12.28 3.61
#